data_AF-A0A7Y3LL78-F1
#
_entry.id   AF-A0A7Y3LL78-F1
#
_cell.length_a   1.000
_cell.length_b   1.000
_cell.length_c   1.000
_cell.angle_alpha   90.00
_cell.angle_beta   90.00
_cell.angle_gamma   90.00
#
_symmetry.space_group_name_H-M   'P 1'
#
loop_
_entity.id
_entity.type
_entity.pdbx_description
1 polymer ?
#
loop_
_entity_poly.entity_id
_entity_poly.type
_entity_poly.pdbx_seq_one_letter_code
_entity_poly.pdbx_strand_id
1 'polypeptide(L)'
;MKTRRSKREIASLIVGFGIIANSMRLRKRLSQIPTLDELPYGDLAKNGVLDDWVVISAEGVEINFGTMVVAIEYCRSNSLDAIDLIPSNIPVARAIEFLREYDPIEYRKNPLAEGRGANQSIVISKDAFVRTGLMKSEALDPFDMVQATKRIKQCCATSFISVIAPTLKVSSNLVRSRREWRGIYRDYDSIPLVMRILEVTILVAMSVSRKLLNKFSFASFLLAP
;
A
#
# COMPACT_ATOMS: atom_id res chain seq x y z
N MET A 1 -17.50 43.06 -3.95
CA MET A 1 -16.14 42.57 -3.60
C MET A 1 -16.08 41.59 -2.41
N LYS A 2 -16.92 41.71 -1.37
CA LYS A 2 -16.93 40.80 -0.18
C LYS A 2 -17.17 39.31 -0.47
N THR A 3 -17.93 38.97 -1.52
CA THR A 3 -18.33 37.59 -1.84
C THR A 3 -17.23 36.71 -2.45
N ARG A 4 -16.15 37.28 -3.00
CA ARG A 4 -15.03 36.51 -3.55
C ARG A 4 -14.04 36.07 -2.47
N ARG A 5 -13.91 36.85 -1.38
CA ARG A 5 -12.98 36.56 -0.27
C ARG A 5 -13.44 35.35 0.55
N SER A 6 -14.74 35.28 0.87
CA SER A 6 -15.32 34.15 1.62
C SER A 6 -15.28 32.82 0.86
N LYS A 7 -15.39 32.82 -0.48
CA LYS A 7 -15.26 31.61 -1.30
C LYS A 7 -13.85 31.02 -1.25
N ARG A 8 -12.83 31.87 -1.22
CA ARG A 8 -11.42 31.43 -1.11
C ARG A 8 -11.12 30.84 0.26
N GLU A 9 -11.63 31.46 1.32
CA GLU A 9 -11.47 30.96 2.70
C GLU A 9 -12.12 29.58 2.88
N ILE A 10 -13.35 29.40 2.38
CA ILE A 10 -14.04 28.10 2.41
C ILE A 10 -13.26 27.04 1.61
N ALA A 11 -12.78 27.39 0.42
CA ALA A 11 -11.99 26.46 -0.39
C ALA A 11 -10.70 26.02 0.32
N SER A 12 -9.97 26.96 0.93
CA SER A 12 -8.76 26.66 1.70
C SER A 12 -9.06 25.76 2.91
N LEU A 13 -10.16 26.00 3.63
CA LEU A 13 -10.57 25.15 4.75
C LEU A 13 -10.89 23.72 4.31
N ILE A 14 -11.59 23.55 3.17
CA ILE A 14 -11.91 22.23 2.62
C ILE A 14 -10.63 21.48 2.23
N VAL A 15 -9.71 22.15 1.54
CA VAL A 15 -8.42 21.54 1.14
C VAL A 15 -7.61 21.17 2.38
N GLY A 16 -7.50 22.08 3.35
CA GLY A 16 -6.79 21.83 4.61
C GLY A 16 -7.36 20.63 5.36
N PHE A 17 -8.69 20.56 5.49
CA PHE A 17 -9.36 19.42 6.12
C PHE A 17 -9.12 18.11 5.35
N GLY A 18 -9.19 18.13 4.02
CA GLY A 18 -8.92 16.95 3.18
C GLY A 18 -7.51 16.41 3.36
N ILE A 19 -6.51 17.29 3.46
CA ILE A 19 -5.11 16.90 3.72
C ILE A 19 -4.98 16.25 5.10
N ILE A 20 -5.54 16.87 6.15
CA ILE A 20 -5.48 16.35 7.52
C ILE A 20 -6.14 14.97 7.59
N ALA A 21 -7.35 14.84 7.07
CA ALA A 21 -8.09 13.58 7.05
C ALA A 21 -7.31 12.48 6.30
N ASN A 22 -6.72 12.79 5.16
CA ASN A 22 -5.91 11.82 4.42
C ASN A 22 -4.64 11.42 5.19
N SER A 23 -3.94 12.36 5.82
CA SER A 23 -2.78 12.08 6.66
C SER A 23 -3.13 11.18 7.84
N MET A 24 -4.25 11.43 8.53
CA MET A 24 -4.75 10.58 9.61
C MET A 24 -5.08 9.17 9.12
N ARG A 25 -5.73 9.05 7.95
CA ARG A 25 -6.05 7.75 7.32
C ARG A 25 -4.79 6.94 7.00
N LEU A 26 -3.79 7.56 6.38
CA LEU A 26 -2.52 6.90 6.07
C LEU A 26 -1.76 6.50 7.34
N ARG A 27 -1.76 7.36 8.36
CA ARG A 27 -1.17 7.06 9.66
C ARG A 27 -1.85 5.86 10.34
N LYS A 28 -3.18 5.79 10.29
CA LYS A 28 -3.95 4.65 10.82
C LYS A 28 -3.57 3.35 10.11
N ARG A 29 -3.46 3.36 8.78
CA ARG A 29 -3.04 2.19 8.00
C ARG A 29 -1.62 1.76 8.34
N LEU A 30 -0.70 2.72 8.46
CA LEU A 30 0.68 2.43 8.86
C LEU A 30 0.74 1.78 10.25
N SER A 31 -0.02 2.27 11.23
CA SER A 31 -0.06 1.69 12.58
C SER A 31 -0.65 0.27 12.64
N GLN A 32 -1.30 -0.19 11.58
CA GLN A 32 -1.86 -1.53 11.48
C GLN A 32 -0.90 -2.52 10.82
N ILE A 33 0.24 -2.06 10.30
CA ILE A 33 1.26 -2.93 9.73
C ILE A 33 2.12 -3.46 10.87
N PRO A 34 2.18 -4.79 11.06
CA PRO A 34 3.03 -5.40 12.07
C PRO A 34 4.50 -5.08 11.81
N THR A 35 5.29 -4.95 12.87
CA THR A 35 6.75 -4.83 12.79
C THR A 35 7.36 -6.11 13.32
N LEU A 36 8.34 -6.65 12.61
CA LEU A 36 9.11 -7.80 13.07
C LEU A 36 10.02 -7.39 14.23
N ASP A 37 9.94 -8.14 15.32
CA ASP A 37 10.80 -7.95 16.49
C ASP A 37 12.22 -8.48 16.23
N GLU A 38 13.21 -7.92 16.92
CA GLU A 38 14.55 -8.47 16.91
C GLU A 38 14.62 -9.68 17.86
N LEU A 39 14.75 -10.90 17.32
CA LEU A 39 14.98 -12.09 18.14
C LEU A 39 16.49 -12.35 18.33
N PRO A 40 16.93 -12.78 19.53
CA PRO A 40 18.27 -13.29 19.73
C PRO A 40 18.48 -14.51 18.83
N TYR A 41 19.45 -14.38 17.95
CA TYR A 41 19.66 -15.28 16.83
C TYR A 41 20.18 -16.69 17.20
N GLY A 42 20.58 -16.88 18.46
CA GLY A 42 21.41 -17.99 18.91
C GLY A 42 20.75 -19.38 18.89
N ASP A 43 19.42 -19.48 18.95
CA ASP A 43 18.75 -20.77 19.18
C ASP A 43 17.88 -21.27 18.02
N LEU A 44 17.51 -20.44 17.04
CA LEU A 44 16.56 -20.82 15.98
C LEU A 44 17.19 -21.51 14.76
N ALA A 45 18.52 -21.38 14.58
CA ALA A 45 19.24 -21.99 13.46
C ALA A 45 19.41 -23.52 13.56
N LYS A 46 19.05 -24.15 14.69
CA LYS A 46 19.34 -25.57 14.96
C LYS A 46 18.37 -26.57 14.29
N ASN A 47 17.22 -26.14 13.76
CA ASN A 47 16.11 -27.05 13.45
C ASN A 47 15.72 -27.17 11.97
N GLY A 48 16.61 -26.89 11.00
CA GLY A 48 16.27 -27.06 9.57
C GLY A 48 15.10 -26.18 9.08
N VAL A 49 14.78 -25.11 9.84
CA VAL A 49 13.61 -24.25 9.65
C VAL A 49 13.54 -23.61 8.27
N LEU A 50 14.67 -23.51 7.57
CA LEU A 50 14.79 -22.88 6.26
C LEU A 50 14.32 -23.78 5.11
N ASP A 51 14.32 -25.10 5.27
CA ASP A 51 14.11 -26.03 4.15
C ASP A 51 12.69 -25.98 3.57
N ASP A 52 11.74 -25.48 4.38
CA ASP A 52 10.32 -25.35 4.05
C ASP A 52 9.92 -23.93 3.59
N TRP A 53 10.87 -23.01 3.49
CA TRP A 53 10.60 -21.60 3.15
C TRP A 53 11.45 -21.13 1.97
N VAL A 54 10.83 -20.34 1.11
CA VAL A 54 11.47 -19.73 -0.05
C VAL A 54 11.47 -18.23 0.14
N VAL A 55 12.62 -17.62 -0.15
CA VAL A 55 12.76 -16.17 -0.23
C VAL A 55 12.60 -15.75 -1.68
N ILE A 56 11.67 -14.83 -1.92
CA ILE A 56 11.58 -14.09 -3.17
C ILE A 56 12.19 -12.71 -2.96
N SER A 57 13.14 -12.29 -3.80
CA SER A 57 13.82 -11.00 -3.69
C SER A 57 13.88 -10.27 -5.02
N ALA A 58 13.71 -8.94 -4.93
CA ALA A 58 14.03 -8.06 -6.05
C ALA A 58 15.55 -8.04 -6.29
N GLU A 59 15.95 -7.68 -7.51
CA GLU A 59 17.36 -7.40 -7.83
C GLU A 59 17.95 -6.44 -6.79
N GLY A 60 19.17 -6.70 -6.32
CA GLY A 60 19.87 -5.83 -5.35
C GLY A 60 19.27 -5.77 -3.94
N VAL A 61 18.32 -6.65 -3.60
CA VAL A 61 17.79 -6.85 -2.25
C VAL A 61 18.39 -8.12 -1.65
N GLU A 62 19.16 -7.95 -0.58
CA GLU A 62 19.68 -9.07 0.21
C GLU A 62 18.99 -9.09 1.57
N ILE A 63 18.50 -10.27 1.97
CA ILE A 63 17.91 -10.49 3.28
C ILE A 63 18.96 -11.16 4.15
N ASN A 64 19.30 -10.53 5.27
CA ASN A 64 20.15 -11.21 6.24
C ASN A 64 19.39 -12.40 6.85
N PHE A 65 20.11 -13.45 7.23
CA PHE A 65 19.50 -14.65 7.80
C PHE A 65 18.67 -14.30 9.09
N GLY A 66 19.00 -13.18 9.77
CA GLY A 66 18.31 -12.57 10.93
C GLY A 66 16.85 -12.36 10.68
N THR A 67 16.60 -11.47 9.73
CA THR A 67 15.29 -11.11 9.23
C THR A 67 14.55 -12.34 8.71
N MET A 68 15.24 -13.26 8.02
CA MET A 68 14.60 -14.47 7.49
C MET A 68 14.04 -15.37 8.61
N VAL A 69 14.83 -15.66 9.63
CA VAL A 69 14.41 -16.49 10.78
C VAL A 69 13.22 -15.86 11.50
N VAL A 70 13.30 -14.56 11.80
CA VAL A 70 12.20 -13.83 12.46
C VAL A 70 10.94 -13.81 11.60
N ALA A 71 11.09 -13.61 10.29
CA ALA A 71 9.96 -13.63 9.35
C ALA A 71 9.27 -15.01 9.33
N ILE A 72 10.05 -16.09 9.26
CA ILE A 72 9.51 -17.45 9.29
C ILE A 72 8.77 -17.74 10.60
N GLU A 73 9.37 -17.36 11.74
CA GLU A 73 8.73 -17.54 13.03
C GLU A 73 7.43 -16.73 13.15
N TYR A 74 7.45 -15.50 12.64
CA TYR A 74 6.26 -14.66 12.57
C TYR A 74 5.16 -15.32 11.72
N CYS A 75 5.51 -15.87 10.56
CA CYS A 75 4.56 -16.59 9.71
C CYS A 75 3.92 -17.77 10.45
N ARG A 76 4.73 -18.61 11.11
CA ARG A 76 4.26 -19.77 11.87
C ARG A 76 3.33 -19.37 13.01
N SER A 77 3.76 -18.41 13.82
CA SER A 77 2.98 -17.91 14.96
C SER A 77 1.64 -17.30 14.55
N ASN A 78 1.53 -16.77 13.32
CA ASN A 78 0.32 -16.12 12.81
C ASN A 78 -0.45 -16.93 11.77
N SER A 79 -0.04 -18.20 11.53
CA SER A 79 -0.61 -19.08 10.49
C SER A 79 -0.67 -18.41 9.11
N LEU A 80 0.45 -17.81 8.70
CA LEU A 80 0.62 -17.16 7.40
C LEU A 80 1.45 -18.06 6.48
N ASP A 81 1.08 -18.09 5.20
CA ASP A 81 1.84 -18.81 4.17
C ASP A 81 2.89 -17.91 3.52
N ALA A 82 2.68 -16.59 3.55
CA ALA A 82 3.59 -15.63 2.98
C ALA A 82 3.55 -14.28 3.72
N ILE A 83 4.66 -13.56 3.73
CA ILE A 83 4.73 -12.16 4.14
C ILE A 83 5.60 -11.34 3.21
N ASP A 84 5.15 -10.13 2.88
CA ASP A 84 5.93 -9.13 2.13
C ASP A 84 6.68 -8.23 3.11
N LEU A 85 8.00 -8.17 2.97
CA LEU A 85 8.89 -7.45 3.87
C LEU A 85 9.08 -6.01 3.40
N ILE A 86 8.65 -5.07 4.23
CA ILE A 86 8.86 -3.64 4.03
C ILE A 86 10.20 -3.25 4.68
N PRO A 87 11.20 -2.80 3.91
CA PRO A 87 12.48 -2.38 4.46
C PRO A 87 12.37 -1.07 5.23
N SER A 88 13.23 -0.88 6.24
CA SER A 88 13.24 0.35 7.06
C SER A 88 13.65 1.60 6.29
N ASN A 89 14.41 1.44 5.20
CA ASN A 89 14.88 2.54 4.37
C ASN A 89 14.05 2.77 3.10
N ILE A 90 12.78 2.33 3.09
CA ILE A 90 11.86 2.63 1.99
C ILE A 90 11.71 4.16 1.80
N PRO A 91 11.82 4.69 0.57
CA PRO A 91 11.60 6.12 0.34
C PRO A 91 10.20 6.55 0.77
N VAL A 92 10.10 7.67 1.49
CA VAL A 92 8.82 8.19 2.04
C VAL A 92 7.73 8.29 0.97
N ALA A 93 8.07 8.75 -0.24
CA ALA A 93 7.12 8.83 -1.35
C ALA A 93 6.52 7.46 -1.71
N ARG A 94 7.37 6.41 -1.77
CA ARG A 94 6.94 5.04 -2.06
C ARG A 94 6.12 4.44 -0.92
N ALA A 95 6.48 4.73 0.33
CA ALA A 95 5.68 4.34 1.49
C ALA A 95 4.27 4.97 1.45
N ILE A 96 4.17 6.25 1.08
CA ILE A 96 2.87 6.94 0.93
C ILE A 96 2.06 6.33 -0.21
N GLU A 97 2.66 6.05 -1.37
CA GLU A 97 1.99 5.38 -2.50
C GLU A 97 1.46 4.01 -2.10
N PHE A 98 2.30 3.19 -1.46
CA PHE A 98 1.90 1.90 -0.92
C PHE A 98 0.70 2.03 0.04
N LEU A 99 0.77 2.91 1.04
CA LEU A 99 -0.32 3.10 2.02
C LEU A 99 -1.62 3.67 1.42
N ARG A 100 -1.55 4.30 0.23
CA ARG A 100 -2.77 4.75 -0.48
C ARG A 100 -3.53 3.56 -1.05
N GLU A 101 -2.82 2.57 -1.58
CA GLU A 101 -3.38 1.39 -2.22
C GLU A 101 -3.63 0.23 -1.23
N TYR A 102 -2.81 0.13 -0.19
CA TYR A 102 -2.81 -0.96 0.77
C TYR A 102 -3.51 -0.56 2.07
N ASP A 103 -4.47 -1.38 2.50
CA ASP A 103 -5.14 -1.30 3.79
C ASP A 103 -5.01 -2.66 4.47
N PRO A 104 -4.18 -2.83 5.51
CA PRO A 104 -3.84 -4.14 6.03
C PRO A 104 -5.05 -4.98 6.46
N ILE A 105 -6.07 -4.32 7.04
CA ILE A 105 -7.27 -4.99 7.54
C ILE A 105 -8.15 -5.47 6.38
N GLU A 106 -8.45 -4.58 5.44
CA GLU A 106 -9.28 -4.93 4.28
C GLU A 106 -8.57 -5.91 3.35
N TYR A 107 -7.25 -5.77 3.21
CA TYR A 107 -6.42 -6.66 2.40
C TYR A 107 -6.54 -8.11 2.85
N ARG A 108 -6.50 -8.38 4.16
CA ARG A 108 -6.63 -9.73 4.71
C ARG A 108 -8.06 -10.27 4.60
N LYS A 109 -9.07 -9.40 4.69
CA LYS A 109 -10.50 -9.78 4.63
C LYS A 109 -11.04 -9.99 3.22
N ASN A 110 -10.38 -9.47 2.20
CA ASN A 110 -10.81 -9.56 0.81
C ASN A 110 -9.90 -10.53 0.03
N PRO A 111 -10.32 -11.79 -0.20
CA PRO A 111 -9.58 -12.75 -1.00
C PRO A 111 -9.36 -12.33 -2.45
N LEU A 112 -10.24 -11.47 -2.97
CA LEU A 112 -10.18 -10.93 -4.35
C LEU A 112 -9.43 -9.60 -4.42
N ALA A 113 -8.85 -9.12 -3.31
CA ALA A 113 -8.00 -7.95 -3.34
C ALA A 113 -6.81 -8.22 -4.28
N GLU A 114 -6.50 -7.25 -5.11
CA GLU A 114 -5.34 -7.32 -5.99
C GLU A 114 -4.05 -7.47 -5.16
N GLY A 115 -3.08 -8.25 -5.63
CA GLY A 115 -1.79 -8.35 -4.96
C GLY A 115 -1.06 -7.01 -4.93
N ARG A 116 -0.83 -6.50 -3.71
CA ARG A 116 -0.14 -5.24 -3.44
C ARG A 116 0.85 -5.49 -2.30
N GLY A 117 2.02 -4.88 -2.40
CA GLY A 117 3.13 -5.06 -1.48
C GLY A 117 4.20 -3.99 -1.68
N ALA A 118 5.23 -3.99 -0.85
CA ALA A 118 6.45 -3.21 -1.04
C ALA A 118 7.22 -3.66 -2.29
N ASN A 119 7.04 -4.92 -2.69
CA ASN A 119 7.66 -5.54 -3.88
C ASN A 119 9.19 -5.45 -3.81
N GLN A 120 9.75 -5.76 -2.64
CA GLN A 120 11.19 -5.78 -2.41
C GLN A 120 11.65 -7.18 -2.03
N SER A 121 10.89 -7.82 -1.13
CA SER A 121 11.19 -9.15 -0.68
C SER A 121 9.93 -9.80 -0.09
N ILE A 122 9.76 -11.09 -0.35
CA ILE A 122 8.66 -11.90 0.20
C ILE A 122 9.26 -13.18 0.77
N VAL A 123 8.83 -13.56 1.97
CA VAL A 123 9.08 -14.88 2.55
C VAL A 123 7.82 -15.70 2.37
N ILE A 124 7.91 -16.87 1.75
CA ILE A 124 6.76 -17.72 1.40
C ILE A 124 7.05 -19.19 1.71
N SER A 125 6.07 -19.94 2.17
CA SER A 125 6.21 -21.38 2.37
C SER A 125 6.46 -22.07 1.03
N LYS A 126 7.28 -23.12 1.02
CA LYS A 126 7.63 -23.85 -0.19
C LYS A 126 6.40 -24.41 -0.91
N ASP A 127 5.42 -24.91 -0.16
CA ASP A 127 4.16 -25.40 -0.69
C ASP A 127 3.37 -24.28 -1.38
N ALA A 128 3.31 -23.09 -0.78
CA ALA A 128 2.65 -21.95 -1.39
C ALA A 128 3.41 -21.45 -2.63
N PHE A 129 4.74 -21.44 -2.59
CA PHE A 129 5.59 -21.08 -3.71
C PHE A 129 5.33 -21.99 -4.92
N VAL A 130 5.27 -23.31 -4.73
CA VAL A 130 4.97 -24.26 -5.82
C VAL A 130 3.62 -23.94 -6.48
N ARG A 131 2.59 -23.60 -5.70
CA ARG A 131 1.26 -23.24 -6.25
C ARG A 131 1.28 -21.98 -7.10
N THR A 132 2.22 -21.07 -6.87
CA THR A 132 2.34 -19.85 -7.69
C THR A 132 2.77 -20.16 -9.14
N GLY A 133 3.51 -21.25 -9.34
CA GLY A 133 4.16 -21.56 -10.63
C GLY A 133 5.27 -20.58 -11.01
N LEU A 134 5.81 -19.83 -10.05
CA LEU A 134 6.97 -18.97 -10.29
C LEU A 134 8.22 -19.83 -10.53
N MET A 135 8.98 -19.47 -11.56
CA MET A 135 10.21 -20.20 -11.95
C MET A 135 11.47 -19.61 -11.32
N LYS A 136 11.40 -18.37 -10.84
CA LYS A 136 12.51 -17.62 -10.26
C LYS A 136 12.05 -17.02 -8.92
N SER A 137 12.93 -17.07 -7.93
CA SER A 137 12.71 -16.44 -6.64
C SER A 137 13.69 -15.29 -6.38
N GLU A 138 14.85 -15.26 -7.00
CA GLU A 138 15.89 -14.26 -6.68
C GLU A 138 16.14 -13.27 -7.81
N ALA A 139 16.56 -12.06 -7.44
CA ALA A 139 16.92 -11.00 -8.38
C ALA A 139 15.82 -10.78 -9.44
N LEU A 140 14.57 -10.71 -9.01
CA LEU A 140 13.46 -10.36 -9.89
C LEU A 140 13.54 -8.87 -10.22
N ASP A 141 13.23 -8.52 -11.46
CA ASP A 141 13.08 -7.13 -11.81
C ASP A 141 11.84 -6.53 -11.12
N PRO A 142 11.73 -5.19 -11.06
CA PRO A 142 10.55 -4.49 -10.57
C PRO A 142 9.18 -5.01 -11.03
N PHE A 143 9.04 -5.34 -12.31
CA PHE A 143 7.78 -5.78 -12.91
C PHE A 143 7.46 -7.20 -12.45
N ASP A 144 8.46 -8.09 -12.52
CA ASP A 144 8.34 -9.47 -12.08
C ASP A 144 7.99 -9.57 -10.60
N MET A 145 8.52 -8.67 -9.75
CA MET A 145 8.13 -8.60 -8.34
C MET A 145 6.65 -8.23 -8.16
N VAL A 146 6.11 -7.30 -8.94
CA VAL A 146 4.67 -6.96 -8.89
C VAL A 146 3.82 -8.16 -9.30
N GLN A 147 4.23 -8.87 -10.36
CA GLN A 147 3.50 -10.04 -10.85
C GLN A 147 3.59 -11.21 -9.86
N ALA A 148 4.75 -11.41 -9.22
CA ALA A 148 4.93 -12.38 -8.15
C ALA A 148 3.98 -12.07 -6.98
N THR A 149 3.94 -10.83 -6.49
CA THR A 149 3.02 -10.40 -5.42
C THR A 149 1.56 -10.67 -5.76
N LYS A 150 1.15 -10.44 -7.01
CA LYS A 150 -0.20 -10.78 -7.50
C LYS A 150 -0.49 -12.27 -7.46
N ARG A 151 0.44 -13.07 -7.97
CA ARG A 151 0.34 -14.53 -7.98
C ARG A 151 0.25 -15.09 -6.56
N ILE A 152 1.09 -14.57 -5.67
CA ILE A 152 1.14 -14.96 -4.26
C ILE A 152 -0.15 -14.61 -3.56
N LYS A 153 -0.69 -13.40 -3.76
CA LYS A 153 -2.00 -13.02 -3.22
C LYS A 153 -3.10 -13.97 -3.68
N GLN A 154 -3.11 -14.40 -4.94
CA GLN A 154 -4.09 -15.37 -5.44
C GLN A 154 -3.96 -16.74 -4.74
N CYS A 155 -2.74 -17.20 -4.50
CA CYS A 155 -2.46 -18.50 -3.87
C CYS A 155 -2.55 -18.50 -2.33
N CYS A 156 -2.46 -17.31 -1.70
CA CYS A 156 -2.36 -17.08 -0.26
C CYS A 156 -3.36 -16.00 0.18
N ALA A 157 -4.61 -16.10 -0.29
CA ALA A 157 -5.57 -15.00 -0.28
C ALA A 157 -5.84 -14.39 1.11
N THR A 158 -5.85 -15.21 2.17
CA THR A 158 -6.08 -14.78 3.56
C THR A 158 -4.84 -14.93 4.45
N SER A 159 -3.78 -15.54 3.92
CA SER A 159 -2.54 -15.92 4.61
C SER A 159 -1.32 -15.15 4.09
N PHE A 160 -1.55 -14.03 3.38
CA PHE A 160 -0.53 -13.10 2.90
C PHE A 160 -0.77 -11.66 3.38
N ILE A 161 0.23 -11.07 4.04
CA ILE A 161 0.22 -9.68 4.52
C ILE A 161 1.61 -9.03 4.37
N SER A 162 1.67 -7.71 4.37
CA SER A 162 2.94 -6.98 4.51
C SER A 162 3.30 -6.73 5.98
N VAL A 163 4.61 -6.80 6.29
CA VAL A 163 5.19 -6.54 7.62
C VAL A 163 6.43 -5.66 7.49
N ILE A 164 6.70 -4.81 8.48
CA ILE A 164 7.93 -4.01 8.54
C ILE A 164 9.07 -4.87 9.05
N ALA A 165 10.17 -4.88 8.31
CA ALA A 165 11.42 -5.56 8.66
C ALA A 165 12.51 -4.51 8.95
N PRO A 166 12.71 -4.11 10.23
CA PRO A 166 13.62 -3.01 10.58
C PRO A 166 15.06 -3.23 10.12
N THR A 167 15.51 -4.49 10.21
CA THR A 167 16.86 -4.91 9.87
C THR A 167 17.08 -5.14 8.37
N LEU A 168 16.01 -5.16 7.56
CA LEU A 168 16.09 -5.24 6.10
C LEU A 168 16.44 -3.86 5.53
N LYS A 169 17.54 -3.80 4.79
CA LYS A 169 17.98 -2.60 4.07
C LYS A 169 18.11 -2.93 2.59
N VAL A 170 17.59 -2.04 1.76
CA VAL A 170 17.69 -2.17 0.31
C VAL A 170 18.76 -1.22 -0.23
N SER A 171 19.55 -1.69 -1.21
CA SER A 171 20.55 -0.85 -1.87
C SER A 171 19.89 0.29 -2.64
N SER A 172 20.43 1.50 -2.51
CA SER A 172 19.83 2.74 -3.05
C SER A 172 19.76 2.79 -4.59
N ASN A 173 20.48 1.91 -5.29
CA ASN A 173 20.52 1.87 -6.75
C ASN A 173 19.18 1.44 -7.38
N LEU A 174 18.33 0.70 -6.65
CA LEU A 174 16.99 0.30 -7.12
C LEU A 174 15.98 1.44 -7.14
N VAL A 175 16.28 2.55 -6.44
CA VAL A 175 15.45 3.75 -6.42
C VAL A 175 15.56 4.54 -7.74
N ARG A 176 16.59 4.25 -8.57
CA ARG A 176 16.90 5.01 -9.78
C ARG A 176 16.02 4.64 -10.99
N SER A 177 15.31 3.51 -10.99
CA SER A 177 14.42 3.10 -12.09
C SER A 177 13.10 3.88 -12.16
N ARG A 178 13.00 5.06 -11.52
CA ARG A 178 11.80 5.95 -11.51
C ARG A 178 11.27 6.32 -12.91
N ARG A 179 12.08 6.16 -13.96
CA ARG A 179 11.65 6.31 -15.37
C ARG A 179 11.01 5.03 -15.94
N GLU A 180 11.47 3.86 -15.54
CA GLU A 180 10.94 2.56 -15.96
C GLU A 180 9.64 2.21 -15.20
N TRP A 181 9.56 2.53 -13.90
CA TRP A 181 8.34 2.31 -13.10
C TRP A 181 7.10 3.04 -13.64
N ARG A 182 7.27 4.17 -14.34
CA ARG A 182 6.14 4.92 -14.93
C ARG A 182 5.45 4.17 -16.07
N GLY A 183 6.11 3.24 -16.75
CA GLY A 183 5.46 2.39 -17.75
C GLY A 183 4.58 1.33 -17.07
N ILE A 184 5.14 0.69 -16.04
CA ILE A 184 4.52 -0.44 -15.33
C ILE A 184 3.27 -0.03 -14.54
N TYR A 185 3.30 1.14 -13.88
CA TYR A 185 2.15 1.66 -13.14
C TYR A 185 1.13 2.40 -14.01
N ARG A 186 1.48 2.82 -15.23
CA ARG A 186 0.56 3.58 -16.10
C ARG A 186 -0.60 2.71 -16.63
N ASP A 187 -0.41 1.40 -16.74
CA ASP A 187 -1.50 0.45 -17.02
C ASP A 187 -2.39 0.16 -15.80
N TYR A 188 -1.97 0.56 -14.59
CA TYR A 188 -2.74 0.37 -13.35
C TYR A 188 -3.61 1.56 -12.95
N ASP A 189 -3.38 2.75 -13.53
CA ASP A 189 -3.82 4.02 -12.94
C ASP A 189 -4.87 4.80 -13.74
N SER A 190 -5.55 4.20 -14.71
CA SER A 190 -6.45 5.00 -15.57
C SER A 190 -7.83 5.33 -14.99
N ILE A 191 -8.31 4.77 -13.86
CA ILE A 191 -9.75 4.96 -13.50
C ILE A 191 -10.11 5.41 -12.05
N PRO A 192 -9.46 5.08 -10.91
CA PRO A 192 -10.03 5.47 -9.61
C PRO A 192 -9.65 6.88 -9.13
N LEU A 193 -8.49 7.42 -9.51
CA LEU A 193 -7.97 8.67 -8.95
C LEU A 193 -8.64 9.92 -9.55
N VAL A 194 -8.86 9.91 -10.86
CA VAL A 194 -9.65 10.95 -11.54
C VAL A 194 -11.08 10.93 -11.02
N MET A 195 -11.70 9.76 -10.84
CA MET A 195 -13.06 9.63 -10.32
C MET A 195 -13.21 10.12 -8.88
N ARG A 196 -12.26 9.86 -7.97
CA ARG A 196 -12.35 10.36 -6.58
C ARG A 196 -12.14 11.87 -6.46
N ILE A 197 -11.25 12.45 -7.28
CA ILE A 197 -11.13 13.91 -7.36
C ILE A 197 -12.38 14.50 -8.02
N LEU A 198 -12.95 13.83 -9.02
CA LEU A 198 -14.23 14.23 -9.65
C LEU A 198 -15.36 14.20 -8.62
N GLU A 199 -15.48 13.16 -7.80
CA GLU A 199 -16.52 13.03 -6.77
C GLU A 199 -16.46 14.17 -5.76
N VAL A 200 -15.27 14.51 -5.26
CA VAL A 200 -15.10 15.65 -4.36
C VAL A 200 -15.41 16.97 -5.08
N THR A 201 -14.99 17.11 -6.33
CA THR A 201 -15.26 18.32 -7.12
C THR A 201 -16.75 18.48 -7.44
N ILE A 202 -17.45 17.38 -7.74
CA ILE A 202 -18.88 17.31 -8.01
C ILE A 202 -19.67 17.56 -6.73
N LEU A 203 -19.28 16.99 -5.58
CA LEU A 203 -19.91 17.29 -4.30
C LEU A 203 -19.74 18.76 -3.89
N VAL A 204 -18.56 19.34 -4.14
CA VAL A 204 -18.32 20.78 -3.91
C VAL A 204 -19.14 21.63 -4.89
N ALA A 205 -19.19 21.28 -6.17
CA ALA A 205 -20.00 21.97 -7.17
C ALA A 205 -21.50 21.86 -6.85
N MET A 206 -22.00 20.70 -6.45
CA MET A 206 -23.39 20.47 -6.05
C MET A 206 -23.75 21.25 -4.78
N SER A 207 -22.87 21.29 -3.77
CA SER A 207 -23.09 22.08 -2.54
C SER A 207 -23.15 23.58 -2.82
N VAL A 208 -22.31 24.07 -3.73
CA VAL A 208 -22.32 25.47 -4.17
C VAL A 208 -23.55 25.79 -5.02
N SER A 209 -23.95 24.89 -5.93
CA SER A 209 -25.13 25.05 -6.78
C SER A 209 -26.45 24.97 -6.00
N ARG A 210 -26.57 24.08 -5.00
CA ARG A 210 -27.75 24.01 -4.11
C ARG A 210 -27.94 25.30 -3.32
N LYS A 211 -26.86 25.92 -2.84
CA LYS A 211 -26.90 27.22 -2.16
C LYS A 211 -27.25 28.38 -3.08
N LEU A 212 -26.93 28.29 -4.38
CA LEU A 212 -27.32 29.28 -5.38
C LEU A 212 -28.79 29.13 -5.79
N LEU A 213 -29.26 27.91 -6.02
CA LEU A 213 -30.67 27.60 -6.30
C LEU A 213 -31.60 27.99 -5.14
N ASN A 214 -31.22 27.70 -3.89
CA ASN A 214 -32.02 28.13 -2.73
C ASN A 214 -32.05 29.65 -2.53
N LYS A 215 -31.01 30.38 -2.99
CA LYS A 215 -31.02 31.85 -2.97
C LYS A 215 -31.85 32.46 -4.10
N PHE A 216 -31.88 31.82 -5.26
CA PHE A 216 -32.77 32.22 -6.36
C PHE A 216 -34.24 31.92 -6.04
N SER A 217 -34.55 30.77 -5.44
CA SER A 217 -35.91 30.45 -5.01
C SER A 217 -36.43 31.39 -3.91
N PHE A 218 -35.55 31.95 -3.07
CA PHE A 218 -35.93 32.99 -2.09
C PHE A 218 -36.15 34.37 -2.72
N ALA A 219 -35.45 34.68 -3.82
CA ALA A 219 -35.65 35.93 -4.55
C ALA A 219 -36.95 35.92 -5.37
N SER A 220 -37.39 34.75 -5.85
CA SER A 220 -38.67 34.59 -6.56
C SER A 220 -39.90 34.67 -5.65
N PHE A 221 -39.74 34.42 -4.35
CA PHE A 221 -40.84 34.46 -3.38
C PHE A 221 -41.11 35.87 -2.81
N LEU A 222 -40.19 36.82 -3.05
CA LEU A 222 -40.28 38.22 -2.62
C LEU A 222 -40.68 39.19 -3.75
N LEU A 223 -40.91 38.67 -4.96
CA LEU A 223 -41.29 39.43 -6.17
C LEU A 223 -42.53 38.85 -6.87
N ALA A 224 -43.36 38.10 -6.16
CA ALA A 224 -44.71 37.78 -6.61
C ALA A 224 -45.67 38.82 -5.99
N PRO A 225 -46.44 39.58 -6.80
CA PRO A 225 -47.39 40.59 -6.31
C PRO A 225 -48.59 39.97 -5.59
#